data_AF-A0AAV1XWR1-F1
#
_entry.id   AF-A0AAV1XWR1-F1
#
_cell.length_a   1.000
_cell.length_b   1.000
_cell.length_c   1.000
_cell.angle_alpha   90.00
_cell.angle_beta   90.00
_cell.angle_gamma   90.00
#
_symmetry.space_group_name_H-M   'P 1'
#
loop_
_entity.id
_entity.type
_entity.pdbx_description
1 polymer ?
#
loop_
_entity_poly.entity_id
_entity_poly.type
_entity_poly.pdbx_seq_one_letter_code
_entity_poly.pdbx_strand_id
1 'polypeptide(L)' 'MVSRTGAVKKVWEYIKLQNLQNPENNREIFCDAKLKAIFNGKDKVGFTEIPKLLSSHFTKST' A
#
# COMPACT_ATOMS: atom_id res chain seq x y z
N MET A 1 19.48 4.71 -1.13
CA MET A 1 18.39 5.37 -0.38
C MET A 1 17.06 5.03 -1.06
N VAL A 2 16.19 4.24 -0.43
CA VAL A 2 14.81 4.10 -0.95
C VAL A 2 14.00 5.24 -0.34
N SER A 3 13.70 6.26 -1.15
CA SER A 3 12.87 7.37 -0.70
C SER A 3 11.43 6.88 -0.51
N ARG A 4 10.68 7.49 0.42
CA ARG A 4 9.24 7.20 0.65
C ARG A 4 8.44 7.10 -0.66
N THR A 5 8.74 8.00 -1.61
CA THR A 5 8.15 8.02 -2.96
C THR A 5 8.44 6.76 -3.77
N GLY A 6 9.64 6.17 -3.65
CA GLY A 6 10.01 4.94 -4.34
C GLY A 6 9.29 3.71 -3.81
N ALA A 7 9.07 3.65 -2.49
CA ALA A 7 8.30 2.58 -1.88
C ALA A 7 6.82 2.64 -2.25
N VAL A 8 6.22 3.84 -2.21
CA VAL A 8 4.85 4.07 -2.68
C VAL A 8 4.69 3.67 -4.15
N LYS A 9 5.65 4.04 -5.02
CA LYS A 9 5.66 3.60 -6.43
C LYS A 9 5.68 2.08 -6.56
N LYS A 10 6.59 1.39 -5.86
CA LYS A 10 6.68 -0.08 -5.92
C LYS A 10 5.40 -0.77 -5.43
N VAL A 11 4.79 -0.26 -4.37
CA VAL A 11 3.51 -0.78 -3.87
C VAL A 11 2.40 -0.57 -4.90
N TRP A 12 2.34 0.61 -5.53
CA TRP A 12 1.40 0.88 -6.61
C TRP A 12 1.58 -0.01 -7.84
N GLU A 13 2.83 -0.22 -8.25
CA GLU A 13 3.15 -1.16 -9.33
C GLU A 13 2.69 -2.56 -8.96
N TYR A 14 2.97 -3.03 -7.74
CA TYR A 14 2.53 -4.34 -7.26
C TYR A 14 1.00 -4.49 -7.25
N ILE A 15 0.28 -3.49 -6.74
CA ILE A 15 -1.19 -3.47 -6.71
C ILE A 15 -1.77 -3.60 -8.12
N LYS A 16 -1.19 -2.86 -9.09
CA LYS A 16 -1.62 -2.95 -10.50
C LYS A 16 -1.28 -4.30 -11.12
N LEU A 17 -0.06 -4.81 -10.88
CA LEU A 17 0.41 -6.11 -11.39
C LEU A 17 -0.44 -7.27 -10.88
N GLN A 18 -0.87 -7.20 -9.62
CA GLN A 18 -1.72 -8.20 -8.97
C GLN A 18 -3.22 -7.93 -9.13
N ASN A 19 -3.59 -6.87 -9.86
CA ASN A 19 -4.97 -6.43 -10.05
C ASN A 19 -5.77 -6.34 -8.73
N LEU A 20 -5.11 -5.83 -7.68
CA LEU A 20 -5.68 -5.72 -6.34
C LEU A 20 -6.59 -4.49 -6.18
N GLN A 21 -6.79 -3.71 -7.23
CA GLN A 21 -7.68 -2.56 -7.22
C GLN A 21 -9.12 -3.04 -7.32
N ASN A 22 -10.00 -2.52 -6.47
CA ASN A 22 -11.40 -2.94 -6.48
C ASN A 22 -12.08 -2.45 -7.79
N PRO A 23 -12.63 -3.35 -8.62
CA PRO A 23 -13.26 -2.99 -9.89
C PRO A 23 -14.57 -2.21 -9.69
N GLU A 24 -15.28 -2.42 -8.58
CA GLU A 24 -16.50 -1.69 -8.24
C GLU A 24 -16.21 -0.34 -7.62
N ASN A 25 -15.10 -0.24 -6.87
CA ASN A 25 -14.72 0.97 -6.17
C ASN A 25 -13.24 1.27 -6.39
N ASN A 26 -12.94 2.10 -7.39
CA ASN A 26 -11.57 2.50 -7.75
C ASN A 26 -10.77 3.18 -6.61
N ARG A 27 -11.42 3.45 -5.48
CA ARG A 27 -10.80 4.01 -4.27
C ARG A 27 -10.38 2.95 -3.24
N GLU A 28 -10.75 1.68 -3.44
CA GLU A 28 -10.41 0.57 -2.56
C GLU A 28 -9.38 -0.36 -3.20
N ILE A 29 -8.49 -0.88 -2.35
CA ILE A 29 -7.43 -1.80 -2.74
C ILE A 29 -7.49 -3.00 -1.79
N PHE A 30 -7.61 -4.19 -2.37
CA PHE A 30 -7.57 -5.45 -1.67
C PHE A 30 -6.14 -5.79 -1.28
N CYS A 31 -5.93 -5.98 0.01
CA CYS A 31 -4.61 -6.30 0.51
C CYS A 31 -4.42 -7.81 0.49
N ASP A 32 -3.45 -8.28 -0.30
CA ASP A 32 -3.00 -9.66 -0.23
C ASP A 32 -2.23 -9.91 1.08
N ALA A 33 -1.75 -11.14 1.29
CA ALA A 33 -0.96 -11.50 2.46
C ALA A 33 0.26 -10.58 2.66
N LYS A 34 0.94 -10.15 1.57
CA LYS A 34 2.09 -9.24 1.66
C LYS A 34 1.67 -7.81 2.00
N LEU A 35 0.64 -7.29 1.34
CA LEU A 35 0.12 -5.95 1.63
C LEU A 35 -0.46 -5.88 3.03
N LYS A 36 -1.13 -6.93 3.52
CA LYS A 36 -1.60 -7.05 4.90
C LYS A 36 -0.45 -6.88 5.88
N ALA A 37 0.69 -7.54 5.66
CA ALA A 37 1.86 -7.37 6.53
C ALA A 37 2.37 -5.91 6.58
N ILE A 38 2.24 -5.16 5.49
CA ILE A 38 2.65 -3.75 5.37
C ILE A 38 1.56 -2.79 5.87
N PHE A 39 0.30 -3.18 5.83
CA PHE A 39 -0.85 -2.34 6.19
C PHE A 39 -1.47 -2.76 7.53
N ASN A 40 -0.66 -3.34 8.43
CA ASN A 40 -1.08 -3.71 9.77
C ASN A 40 -2.25 -4.72 9.82
N GLY A 41 -2.30 -5.62 8.85
CA GLY A 41 -3.30 -6.67 8.73
C GLY A 41 -4.62 -6.24 8.08
N LYS A 42 -4.71 -5.01 7.56
CA LYS A 42 -5.93 -4.54 6.88
C LYS A 42 -6.21 -5.37 5.62
N ASP A 43 -7.40 -5.94 5.51
CA ASP A 43 -7.90 -6.62 4.31
C ASP A 43 -8.14 -5.68 3.13
N LYS A 44 -8.51 -4.44 3.42
CA LYS A 44 -8.84 -3.42 2.42
C LYS A 44 -8.27 -2.10 2.90
N VAL A 45 -7.68 -1.35 1.97
CA VAL A 45 -7.20 0.00 2.25
C VAL A 45 -7.72 0.95 1.20
N GLY A 46 -8.00 2.18 1.63
CA GLY A 46 -8.34 3.26 0.72
C GLY A 46 -7.09 3.81 0.02
N PHE A 47 -7.30 4.37 -1.18
CA PHE A 47 -6.26 5.09 -1.94
C PHE A 47 -5.50 6.12 -1.09
N THR A 48 -6.21 6.84 -0.21
CA THR A 48 -5.66 7.85 0.69
C THR A 48 -4.98 7.25 1.92
N GLU A 49 -5.33 6.03 2.31
CA GLU A 49 -4.71 5.33 3.44
C GLU A 49 -3.37 4.73 3.09
N ILE A 50 -3.16 4.25 1.86
CA ILE A 50 -1.89 3.68 1.40
C ILE A 50 -0.68 4.57 1.73
N PRO A 51 -0.59 5.83 1.24
CA PRO A 51 0.56 6.68 1.53
C PRO A 51 0.70 6.98 3.02
N LYS A 52 -0.41 7.05 3.77
CA LYS A 52 -0.40 7.29 5.23
C LYS A 52 0.17 6.08 5.99
N LEU A 53 -0.29 4.87 5.70
CA LEU A 53 0.21 3.63 6.29
C LEU A 53 1.68 3.41 5.93
N LEU A 54 2.04 3.55 4.65
CA LEU A 54 3.44 3.52 4.22
C LEU A 54 4.27 4.57 4.96
N SER A 55 3.79 5.81 5.08
CA SER A 55 4.54 6.85 5.80
C SER A 55 4.81 6.49 7.26
N SER A 56 3.91 5.77 7.92
CA SER A 56 4.08 5.25 9.29
C SER A 56 5.14 4.14 9.40
N HIS A 57 5.38 3.38 8.33
CA HIS A 57 6.46 2.38 8.28
C HIS A 57 7.84 3.00 7.97
N PHE A 58 7.85 4.18 7.35
CA PHE A 58 9.08 4.91 7.05
C PHE A 58 9.51 5.89 8.16
N THR A 59 8.72 6.04 9.23
CA THR A 59 9.12 6.84 10.40
C THR A 59 10.06 6.05 11.30
N LYS A 60 11.32 6.50 11.32
CA LYS A 60 12.43 6.11 12.20
C LYS A 60 13.10 4.77 11.89
N SER A 61 14.05 4.80 10.95
CA SER A 61 15.36 4.26 11.28
C SER A 61 16.06 5.32 12.14
N THR A 62 16.08 5.11 13.45
CA THR A 62 17.08 5.70 14.35
C THR A 62 18.47 5.22 13.93
#